data_AF-A0A925V6C8-F1
#
_entry.id   AF-A0A925V6C8-F1
#
_cell.length_a   1.000
_cell.length_b   1.000
_cell.length_c   1.000
_cell.angle_alpha   90.00
_cell.angle_beta   90.00
_cell.angle_gamma   90.00
#
_symmetry.space_group_name_H-M   'P 1'
#
loop_
_entity.id
_entity.type
_entity.pdbx_description
1 polymer ?
#
loop_
_entity_poly.entity_id
_entity_poly.type
_entity_poly.pdbx_seq_one_letter_code
_entity_poly.pdbx_strand_id
1 'polypeptide(L)'
;MSQDPNWESDPRRLPWLGASAIVLAGACASDERGDSGAFSGTDVDTVTQGSTPSASDPSGTATEGGATEPGASSGLGPDGSSGGDPKFDVGTGSDLVTDCDPDERDCGCTAVDIIFVVDNSGSMQEHAAPTIAAFSLFVDEMVSVLPADTSVHVGVTRATGFYDPGNGGGWSGPSCEASLTDGSWNPPDVADNGTNGQQGRLFEHEGLRYFELDTGSDPQPLAEWFQGALTGAIDGSAPHSNTETVVAGAAYPFHPANAGYNAGFMREQAVLVLFLLSDSPDLSPPAIPTTDFVEIVSDAKSACGDFCVIPTGAIAGACYDQAANTNTRLTDFMNGFAAPPPSWTNLQSGMVPDFEGVLGDALADVIGSTCMMIPPEG
;
A
#
# COMPACT_ATOMS: atom_id res chain seq x y z
N MET A 1 -46.66 -6.21 -46.38
CA MET A 1 -45.60 -7.08 -45.83
C MET A 1 -45.13 -6.38 -44.56
N SER A 2 -45.82 -6.65 -43.45
CA SER A 2 -45.39 -7.51 -42.32
C SER A 2 -44.48 -6.72 -41.37
N GLN A 3 -45.05 -5.91 -40.47
CA GLN A 3 -45.45 -6.23 -39.07
C GLN A 3 -44.27 -6.30 -38.08
N ASP A 4 -44.20 -5.28 -37.23
CA ASP A 4 -43.49 -5.20 -35.96
C ASP A 4 -44.14 -6.10 -34.88
N PRO A 5 -43.40 -6.56 -33.86
CA PRO A 5 -44.01 -7.11 -32.65
C PRO A 5 -43.94 -6.14 -31.47
N ASN A 6 -45.12 -5.84 -30.92
CA ASN A 6 -45.38 -5.33 -29.59
C ASN A 6 -44.99 -6.35 -28.51
N TRP A 7 -44.38 -5.88 -27.42
CA TRP A 7 -44.42 -6.51 -26.11
C TRP A 7 -45.09 -5.53 -25.14
N GLU A 8 -46.38 -5.74 -24.90
CA GLU A 8 -47.17 -5.06 -23.88
C GLU A 8 -47.15 -5.86 -22.58
N SER A 9 -47.00 -5.11 -21.50
CA SER A 9 -47.17 -5.46 -20.10
C SER A 9 -48.55 -6.02 -19.75
N ASP A 10 -48.60 -7.08 -18.94
CA ASP A 10 -49.83 -7.52 -18.24
C ASP A 10 -49.64 -7.50 -16.71
N PRO A 11 -50.41 -6.68 -15.96
CA PRO A 11 -50.45 -6.70 -14.52
C PRO A 11 -51.72 -7.37 -13.97
N ARG A 12 -51.53 -8.11 -12.85
CA ARG A 12 -52.48 -8.53 -11.80
C ARG A 12 -53.05 -9.96 -11.92
N ARG A 13 -52.75 -10.80 -10.90
CA ARG A 13 -53.72 -11.27 -9.87
C ARG A 13 -53.04 -12.10 -8.74
N LEU A 14 -53.32 -11.66 -7.51
CA LEU A 14 -53.09 -12.17 -6.13
C LEU A 14 -53.57 -13.63 -5.85
N PRO A 15 -53.56 -14.16 -4.59
CA PRO A 15 -52.66 -14.04 -3.43
C PRO A 15 -52.30 -15.43 -2.80
N TRP A 16 -51.29 -15.49 -1.90
CA TRP A 16 -51.30 -16.52 -0.85
C TRP A 16 -50.78 -15.96 0.48
N LEU A 17 -51.66 -16.04 1.49
CA LEU A 17 -51.45 -15.73 2.89
C LEU A 17 -50.84 -16.96 3.58
N GLY A 18 -49.73 -16.77 4.29
CA GLY A 18 -49.16 -17.78 5.18
C GLY A 18 -48.58 -17.10 6.42
N ALA A 19 -49.43 -16.92 7.43
CA ALA A 19 -49.05 -16.41 8.73
C ALA A 19 -48.45 -17.55 9.58
N SER A 20 -47.30 -17.33 10.20
CA SER A 20 -46.87 -18.09 11.37
C SER A 20 -46.35 -17.14 12.44
N ALA A 21 -47.15 -17.05 13.49
CA ALA A 21 -46.82 -16.42 14.75
C ALA A 21 -45.97 -17.39 15.58
N ILE A 22 -44.81 -16.93 16.05
CA ILE A 22 -44.12 -17.56 17.18
C ILE A 22 -44.21 -16.59 18.35
N VAL A 23 -44.93 -17.04 19.37
CA VAL A 23 -44.99 -16.46 20.71
C VAL A 23 -43.88 -17.12 21.52
N LEU A 24 -42.97 -16.33 22.08
CA LEU A 24 -42.21 -16.71 23.27
C LEU A 24 -42.20 -15.53 24.24
N ALA A 25 -43.00 -15.70 25.30
CA ALA A 25 -42.88 -14.95 26.54
C ALA A 25 -42.10 -15.82 27.54
N GLY A 26 -41.14 -15.22 28.24
CA GLY A 26 -40.37 -15.87 29.29
C GLY A 26 -39.34 -14.90 29.88
N ALA A 27 -39.78 -14.16 30.89
CA ALA A 27 -39.03 -13.16 31.62
C ALA A 27 -37.91 -13.75 32.50
N CYS A 28 -36.83 -12.99 32.66
CA CYS A 28 -36.12 -12.82 33.94
C CYS A 28 -35.44 -11.45 33.95
N ALA A 29 -35.86 -10.63 34.90
CA ALA A 29 -35.31 -9.32 35.21
C ALA A 29 -34.08 -9.45 36.10
N SER A 30 -33.13 -8.52 35.97
CA SER A 30 -32.36 -7.95 37.09
C SER A 30 -31.84 -6.58 36.64
N ASP A 31 -32.34 -5.54 37.30
CA ASP A 31 -31.82 -4.17 37.28
C ASP A 31 -30.36 -4.12 37.73
N GLU A 32 -29.51 -3.32 37.08
CA GLU A 32 -28.61 -2.39 37.78
C GLU A 32 -28.43 -1.10 36.97
N ARG A 33 -28.71 0.01 37.66
CA ARG A 33 -28.53 1.41 37.26
C ARG A 33 -27.04 1.74 37.17
N GLY A 34 -26.63 2.39 36.08
CA GLY A 34 -25.39 3.14 35.97
C GLY A 34 -25.65 4.44 35.23
N ASP A 35 -25.81 5.51 35.99
CA ASP A 35 -26.10 6.88 35.57
C ASP A 35 -24.84 7.54 34.96
N SER A 36 -24.95 8.09 33.75
CA SER A 36 -23.96 9.01 33.21
C SER A 36 -24.63 10.08 32.33
N GLY A 37 -25.19 11.06 33.04
CA GLY A 37 -24.93 12.49 32.83
C GLY A 37 -24.79 13.00 31.40
N ALA A 38 -25.89 13.56 30.90
CA ALA A 38 -25.91 14.52 29.81
C ALA A 38 -25.26 15.86 30.24
N PHE A 39 -24.34 16.38 29.45
CA PHE A 39 -23.95 17.79 29.51
C PHE A 39 -24.19 18.45 28.16
N SER A 40 -25.18 19.35 28.17
CA SER A 40 -25.44 20.34 27.14
C SER A 40 -25.00 21.71 27.66
N GLY A 41 -24.05 22.33 26.96
CA GLY A 41 -24.10 23.75 26.60
C GLY A 41 -23.81 24.83 27.65
N THR A 42 -22.81 25.64 27.30
CA THR A 42 -22.59 27.08 27.60
C THR A 42 -22.31 27.49 29.04
N ASP A 43 -21.08 27.95 29.30
CA ASP A 43 -20.83 29.38 29.48
C ASP A 43 -19.35 29.73 29.32
N VAL A 44 -19.12 30.84 28.62
CA VAL A 44 -17.85 31.53 28.47
C VAL A 44 -17.67 32.40 29.71
N ASP A 45 -16.59 32.17 30.47
CA ASP A 45 -16.12 33.20 31.38
C ASP A 45 -14.59 33.22 31.52
N THR A 46 -14.10 34.44 31.66
CA THR A 46 -12.71 34.84 31.47
C THR A 46 -11.99 34.82 32.81
N VAL A 47 -10.89 34.07 32.98
CA VAL A 47 -9.99 34.24 34.13
C VAL A 47 -8.52 34.17 33.72
N THR A 48 -7.86 35.31 33.94
CA THR A 48 -6.42 35.56 33.92
C THR A 48 -5.80 35.24 35.29
N GLN A 49 -4.71 34.45 35.32
CA GLN A 49 -3.57 34.39 36.28
C GLN A 49 -3.03 32.95 36.22
N GLY A 50 -1.78 32.63 35.86
CA GLY A 50 -0.52 33.29 36.19
C GLY A 50 0.11 32.55 37.38
N SER A 51 1.08 31.65 37.14
CA SER A 51 2.23 31.35 38.03
C SER A 51 3.10 30.18 37.51
N THR A 52 4.35 30.53 37.16
CA THR A 52 5.64 29.83 37.37
C THR A 52 5.94 28.42 36.79
N PRO A 53 7.09 28.26 36.09
CA PRO A 53 7.68 26.97 35.75
C PRO A 53 8.55 26.42 36.91
N SER A 54 8.40 25.14 37.25
CA SER A 54 9.40 24.42 38.05
C SER A 54 10.46 23.83 37.14
N ALA A 55 11.65 24.41 37.21
CA ALA A 55 12.89 23.82 36.74
C ALA A 55 13.26 22.61 37.62
N SER A 56 13.70 21.52 37.00
CA SER A 56 14.40 20.43 37.68
C SER A 56 15.38 19.81 36.68
N ASP A 57 16.63 20.20 36.84
CA ASP A 57 17.82 19.61 36.22
C ASP A 57 19.00 19.96 37.17
N PRO A 58 20.17 19.30 37.15
CA PRO A 58 20.52 17.94 36.74
C PRO A 58 21.30 17.20 37.86
N SER A 59 21.51 15.88 37.76
CA SER A 59 22.67 15.26 38.46
C SER A 59 23.08 13.88 37.94
N GLY A 60 24.34 13.82 37.49
CA GLY A 60 25.23 12.66 37.60
C GLY A 60 25.30 11.76 36.36
N THR A 61 26.44 11.25 35.90
CA THR A 61 27.83 11.31 36.37
C THR A 61 28.69 10.79 35.21
N ALA A 62 29.72 11.52 34.82
CA ALA A 62 30.72 11.06 33.86
C ALA A 62 31.57 9.93 34.45
N THR A 63 31.83 8.87 33.67
CA THR A 63 32.88 7.88 33.99
C THR A 63 33.78 7.72 32.76
N GLU A 64 34.99 8.26 32.88
CA GLU A 64 36.13 7.98 32.01
C GLU A 64 36.89 6.73 32.50
N GLY A 65 37.53 6.02 31.57
CA GLY A 65 38.57 5.02 31.82
C GLY A 65 38.26 3.69 31.14
N GLY A 66 39.14 3.05 30.39
CA GLY A 66 40.55 3.32 30.11
C GLY A 66 41.06 2.30 29.08
N ALA A 67 42.19 2.65 28.46
CA ALA A 67 42.87 1.88 27.43
C ALA A 67 43.40 0.52 27.91
N THR A 68 43.35 -0.51 27.05
CA THR A 68 44.33 -1.61 27.05
C THR A 68 44.42 -2.28 25.67
N GLU A 69 45.45 -1.91 24.90
CA GLU A 69 46.20 -2.83 24.01
C GLU A 69 47.34 -3.45 24.85
N PRO A 70 47.94 -4.64 24.55
CA PRO A 70 48.38 -5.05 23.20
C PRO A 70 48.35 -6.57 22.89
N GLY A 71 48.62 -6.93 21.63
CA GLY A 71 48.92 -8.32 21.26
C GLY A 71 49.22 -8.57 19.79
N ALA A 72 50.46 -8.31 19.38
CA ALA A 72 51.02 -8.71 18.09
C ALA A 72 51.40 -10.20 18.07
N SER A 73 51.28 -10.88 16.91
CA SER A 73 52.31 -11.76 16.31
C SER A 73 51.77 -12.65 15.16
N SER A 74 52.38 -12.50 13.97
CA SER A 74 52.71 -13.51 12.92
C SER A 74 51.57 -14.30 12.24
N GLY A 75 51.47 -14.52 10.93
CA GLY A 75 52.41 -14.47 9.80
C GLY A 75 52.21 -15.74 8.93
N LEU A 76 52.36 -15.62 7.59
CA LEU A 76 52.29 -16.65 6.51
C LEU A 76 50.85 -16.98 6.03
N GLY A 77 50.46 -17.00 4.74
CA GLY A 77 51.07 -16.82 3.42
C GLY A 77 49.94 -16.78 2.36
N PRO A 78 50.22 -16.64 1.04
CA PRO A 78 49.20 -16.42 0.02
C PRO A 78 48.77 -17.74 -0.63
N ASP A 79 47.51 -18.14 -0.46
CA ASP A 79 46.89 -19.20 -1.26
C ASP A 79 45.83 -18.58 -2.19
N GLY A 80 46.19 -18.51 -3.47
CA GLY A 80 45.28 -18.23 -4.55
C GLY A 80 44.30 -19.38 -4.72
N SER A 81 43.01 -19.10 -4.55
CA SER A 81 41.95 -19.96 -5.02
C SER A 81 41.00 -19.12 -5.85
N SER A 82 41.10 -19.29 -7.17
CA SER A 82 40.15 -18.82 -8.17
C SER A 82 38.84 -19.61 -8.02
N GLY A 83 38.03 -19.21 -7.05
CA GLY A 83 36.60 -19.53 -7.01
C GLY A 83 35.87 -18.27 -7.42
N GLY A 84 35.50 -18.16 -8.69
CA GLY A 84 34.69 -17.04 -9.16
C GLY A 84 33.35 -17.11 -8.45
N ASP A 85 33.08 -16.10 -7.62
CA ASP A 85 31.72 -15.82 -7.14
C ASP A 85 30.78 -15.76 -8.37
N PRO A 86 29.54 -16.23 -8.26
CA PRO A 86 28.53 -16.04 -9.30
C PRO A 86 28.37 -14.54 -9.55
N LYS A 87 29.04 -14.02 -10.58
CA LYS A 87 28.76 -12.69 -11.10
C LYS A 87 27.44 -12.79 -11.83
N PHE A 88 26.41 -12.19 -11.25
CA PHE A 88 25.21 -11.83 -11.98
C PHE A 88 25.63 -10.83 -13.06
N ASP A 89 25.84 -11.36 -14.27
CA ASP A 89 26.04 -10.57 -15.48
C ASP A 89 24.65 -10.00 -15.84
N VAL A 90 24.32 -8.84 -15.25
CA VAL A 90 23.29 -7.96 -15.81
C VAL A 90 23.78 -7.59 -17.19
N GLY A 91 23.12 -8.13 -18.23
CA GLY A 91 23.61 -8.09 -19.61
C GLY A 91 24.11 -6.69 -19.96
N THR A 92 25.39 -6.58 -20.32
CA THR A 92 25.98 -5.32 -20.79
C THR A 92 25.17 -4.87 -22.01
N GLY A 93 24.38 -3.79 -21.85
CA GLY A 93 23.31 -3.30 -22.73
C GLY A 93 23.68 -2.95 -24.17
N SER A 94 24.31 -3.88 -24.90
CA SER A 94 24.70 -3.73 -26.30
C SER A 94 23.57 -4.09 -27.28
N ASP A 95 22.42 -4.55 -26.78
CA ASP A 95 21.17 -4.74 -27.53
C ASP A 95 20.08 -3.73 -27.12
N LEU A 96 20.42 -2.75 -26.27
CA LEU A 96 19.56 -1.60 -26.00
C LEU A 96 19.72 -0.62 -27.16
N VAL A 97 18.60 -0.15 -27.73
CA VAL A 97 18.58 0.93 -28.72
C VAL A 97 19.11 2.20 -28.03
N THR A 98 20.43 2.38 -28.10
CA THR A 98 21.24 3.36 -27.36
C THR A 98 21.53 4.59 -28.24
N ASP A 99 20.50 5.11 -28.91
CA ASP A 99 20.60 6.44 -29.55
C ASP A 99 20.12 7.56 -28.62
N CYS A 100 19.77 7.24 -27.37
CA CYS A 100 19.43 8.22 -26.36
C CYS A 100 20.70 8.75 -25.67
N ASP A 101 21.07 9.99 -25.97
CA ASP A 101 22.05 10.72 -25.18
C ASP A 101 21.40 11.06 -23.82
N PRO A 102 22.02 10.74 -22.67
CA PRO A 102 21.49 11.09 -21.36
C PRO A 102 21.30 12.61 -21.16
N ASP A 103 21.92 13.45 -22.00
CA ASP A 103 21.70 14.91 -21.98
C ASP A 103 20.50 15.36 -22.85
N GLU A 104 19.86 14.47 -23.62
CA GLU A 104 18.65 14.78 -24.39
C GLU A 104 17.39 14.63 -23.52
N ARG A 105 16.65 15.73 -23.33
CA ARG A 105 15.41 15.79 -22.52
C ARG A 105 14.28 14.88 -23.03
N ASP A 106 14.41 14.37 -24.25
CA ASP A 106 13.46 13.48 -24.89
C ASP A 106 13.85 12.00 -24.68
N CYS A 107 14.82 11.70 -23.82
CA CYS A 107 15.29 10.34 -23.54
C CYS A 107 15.17 10.02 -22.05
N GLY A 108 14.26 9.11 -21.70
CA GLY A 108 13.95 8.77 -20.32
C GLY A 108 12.45 8.67 -20.05
N CYS A 109 12.04 8.03 -18.95
CA CYS A 109 10.69 8.28 -18.44
C CYS A 109 10.59 9.72 -17.98
N THR A 110 9.66 10.43 -18.57
CA THR A 110 9.21 11.73 -18.12
C THR A 110 8.12 11.62 -17.04
N ALA A 111 7.75 10.39 -16.68
CA ALA A 111 6.59 10.11 -15.85
C ALA A 111 6.81 8.93 -14.88
N VAL A 112 6.34 9.11 -13.63
CA VAL A 112 6.31 8.07 -12.59
C VAL A 112 4.93 8.04 -11.92
N ASP A 113 4.31 6.88 -11.88
CA ASP A 113 3.06 6.63 -11.17
C ASP A 113 3.37 5.84 -9.89
N ILE A 114 2.92 6.33 -8.74
CA ILE A 114 3.15 5.71 -7.44
C ILE A 114 1.79 5.41 -6.82
N ILE A 115 1.54 4.15 -6.48
CA ILE A 115 0.35 3.76 -5.73
C ILE A 115 0.74 3.16 -4.38
N PHE A 116 0.13 3.70 -3.33
CA PHE A 116 0.24 3.14 -1.98
C PHE A 116 -0.95 2.23 -1.73
N VAL A 117 -0.67 0.94 -1.55
CA VAL A 117 -1.64 -0.09 -1.21
C VAL A 117 -1.59 -0.27 0.29
N VAL A 118 -2.60 0.26 0.96
CA VAL A 118 -2.62 0.44 2.41
C VAL A 118 -3.51 -0.62 3.04
N ASP A 119 -2.89 -1.46 3.85
CA ASP A 119 -3.58 -2.22 4.87
C ASP A 119 -4.24 -1.26 5.86
N ASN A 120 -5.55 -1.39 5.97
CA ASN A 120 -6.39 -0.57 6.84
C ASN A 120 -7.01 -1.42 7.97
N SER A 121 -6.32 -2.48 8.36
CA SER A 121 -6.64 -3.30 9.52
C SER A 121 -6.59 -2.50 10.82
N GLY A 122 -7.20 -3.04 11.88
CA GLY A 122 -7.12 -2.43 13.20
C GLY A 122 -5.68 -2.36 13.75
N SER A 123 -4.82 -3.33 13.40
CA SER A 123 -3.44 -3.37 13.86
C SER A 123 -2.57 -2.30 13.19
N MET A 124 -2.88 -1.92 11.95
CA MET A 124 -2.20 -0.82 11.25
C MET A 124 -2.33 0.56 11.92
N GLN A 125 -3.29 0.74 12.84
CA GLN A 125 -3.43 2.00 13.58
C GLN A 125 -2.20 2.33 14.44
N GLU A 126 -1.47 1.33 14.95
CA GLU A 126 -0.25 1.57 15.73
C GLU A 126 0.92 2.05 14.85
N HIS A 127 0.85 1.74 13.56
CA HIS A 127 1.81 2.16 12.54
C HIS A 127 1.45 3.50 11.89
N ALA A 128 0.22 3.99 12.06
CA ALA A 128 -0.27 5.19 11.36
C ALA A 128 0.61 6.42 11.59
N ALA A 129 0.81 6.81 12.86
CA ALA A 129 1.58 8.00 13.21
C ALA A 129 3.03 7.98 12.69
N PRO A 130 3.83 6.91 12.91
CA PRO A 130 5.19 6.86 12.37
C PRO A 130 5.22 6.81 10.83
N THR A 131 4.29 6.11 10.18
CA THR A 131 4.19 6.05 8.71
C THR A 131 3.86 7.41 8.12
N ILE A 132 2.89 8.12 8.69
CA ILE A 132 2.51 9.47 8.28
C ILE A 132 3.69 10.44 8.45
N ALA A 133 4.42 10.36 9.57
CA ALA A 133 5.57 11.22 9.84
C ALA A 133 6.74 10.99 8.87
N ALA A 134 6.91 9.76 8.36
CA ALA A 134 7.94 9.45 7.38
C ALA A 134 7.62 9.99 5.98
N PHE A 135 6.36 10.33 5.69
CA PHE A 135 5.96 10.63 4.32
C PHE A 135 6.50 11.95 3.78
N SER A 136 6.58 13.00 4.61
CA SER A 136 7.18 14.26 4.15
C SER A 136 8.63 14.07 3.71
N LEU A 137 9.39 13.25 4.46
CA LEU A 137 10.75 12.88 4.10
C LEU A 137 10.79 12.08 2.79
N PHE A 138 9.82 11.19 2.58
CA PHE A 138 9.68 10.47 1.33
C PHE A 138 9.45 11.41 0.14
N VAL A 139 8.55 12.40 0.24
CA VAL A 139 8.29 13.32 -0.87
C VAL A 139 9.53 14.13 -1.19
N ASP A 140 10.22 14.63 -0.16
CA ASP A 140 11.46 15.39 -0.32
C ASP A 140 12.52 14.55 -1.05
N GLU A 141 12.70 13.29 -0.66
CA GLU A 141 13.67 12.40 -1.29
C GLU A 141 13.27 12.00 -2.71
N MET A 142 12.00 11.67 -2.93
CA MET A 142 11.49 11.36 -4.27
C MET A 142 11.75 12.52 -5.24
N VAL A 143 11.51 13.76 -4.83
CA VAL A 143 11.79 14.94 -5.66
C VAL A 143 13.30 15.19 -5.81
N SER A 144 14.11 14.80 -4.83
CA SER A 144 15.57 14.95 -4.87
C SER A 144 16.23 13.98 -5.88
N VAL A 145 15.72 12.75 -5.97
CA VAL A 145 16.29 11.69 -6.82
C VAL A 145 15.76 11.72 -8.25
N LEU A 146 14.54 12.19 -8.45
CA LEU A 146 13.94 12.25 -9.78
C LEU A 146 14.53 13.39 -10.62
N PRO A 147 14.67 13.20 -11.95
CA PRO A 147 15.02 14.30 -12.85
C PRO A 147 14.04 15.47 -12.68
N ALA A 148 14.55 16.69 -12.83
CA ALA A 148 13.69 17.88 -12.82
C ALA A 148 12.64 17.80 -13.94
N ASP A 149 11.44 18.32 -13.67
CA ASP A 149 10.28 18.30 -14.56
C ASP A 149 9.75 16.87 -14.86
N THR A 150 10.06 15.88 -14.00
CA THR A 150 9.40 14.56 -14.06
C THR A 150 7.98 14.69 -13.52
N SER A 151 7.01 14.22 -14.29
CA SER A 151 5.60 14.24 -13.90
C SER A 151 5.26 13.03 -13.03
N VAL A 152 4.79 13.28 -11.81
CA VAL A 152 4.52 12.27 -10.79
C VAL A 152 3.02 12.22 -10.49
N HIS A 153 2.45 11.02 -10.54
CA HIS A 153 1.12 10.75 -9.99
C HIS A 153 1.24 9.95 -8.70
N VAL A 154 0.60 10.39 -7.64
CA VAL A 154 0.57 9.66 -6.36
C VAL A 154 -0.87 9.32 -5.97
N GLY A 155 -1.15 8.03 -5.90
CA GLY A 155 -2.45 7.49 -5.50
C GLY A 155 -2.35 6.67 -4.21
N VAL A 156 -3.48 6.52 -3.53
CA VAL A 156 -3.63 5.64 -2.36
C VAL A 156 -4.81 4.72 -2.62
N THR A 157 -4.74 3.45 -2.23
CA THR A 157 -5.87 2.52 -2.23
C THR A 157 -5.81 1.67 -0.97
N ARG A 158 -6.94 1.10 -0.56
CA ARG A 158 -7.04 0.21 0.58
C ARG A 158 -6.96 -1.24 0.13
N ALA A 159 -6.31 -2.07 0.95
CA ALA A 159 -6.18 -3.50 0.74
C ALA A 159 -7.45 -4.32 1.08
N THR A 160 -8.63 -3.71 1.21
CA THR A 160 -9.84 -4.37 1.76
C THR A 160 -11.08 -4.20 0.88
N GLY A 161 -12.17 -4.87 1.28
CA GLY A 161 -13.50 -4.72 0.68
C GLY A 161 -13.87 -5.76 -0.38
N PHE A 162 -13.08 -6.83 -0.51
CA PHE A 162 -13.26 -7.86 -1.54
C PHE A 162 -14.11 -9.06 -1.10
N TYR A 163 -14.80 -9.00 0.04
CA TYR A 163 -15.69 -10.07 0.51
C TYR A 163 -17.07 -9.52 0.91
N ASP A 164 -18.15 -10.23 0.56
CA ASP A 164 -19.54 -9.86 0.89
C ASP A 164 -20.45 -11.07 1.22
N PRO A 165 -21.27 -10.99 2.29
CA PRO A 165 -20.94 -10.29 3.53
C PRO A 165 -19.80 -11.07 4.19
N GLY A 166 -18.60 -10.52 4.23
CA GLY A 166 -17.44 -11.20 4.80
C GLY A 166 -16.56 -10.24 5.58
N ASN A 167 -16.47 -10.45 6.89
CA ASN A 167 -15.63 -9.65 7.80
C ASN A 167 -14.76 -10.53 8.70
N GLY A 168 -14.97 -11.84 8.66
CA GLY A 168 -14.22 -12.85 9.37
C GLY A 168 -13.13 -13.37 8.46
N GLY A 169 -12.03 -12.64 8.38
CA GLY A 169 -10.75 -13.16 7.93
C GLY A 169 -9.83 -13.36 9.11
N GLY A 170 -8.75 -14.07 8.87
CA GLY A 170 -7.68 -14.22 9.81
C GLY A 170 -6.63 -15.14 9.24
N TRP A 171 -5.56 -15.30 9.98
CA TRP A 171 -4.51 -16.24 9.68
C TRP A 171 -4.31 -17.14 10.88
N SER A 172 -3.90 -18.37 10.61
CA SER A 172 -3.69 -19.35 11.67
C SER A 172 -2.28 -19.92 11.63
N GLY A 173 -1.79 -20.25 12.83
CA GLY A 173 -0.49 -20.89 13.01
C GLY A 173 0.71 -19.99 12.72
N PRO A 174 1.92 -20.53 12.88
CA PRO A 174 3.15 -19.82 12.54
C PRO A 174 3.30 -19.57 11.03
N SER A 175 2.54 -20.27 10.18
CA SER A 175 2.68 -20.27 8.72
C SER A 175 1.92 -19.14 8.01
N CYS A 176 1.23 -18.27 8.76
CA CYS A 176 0.39 -17.18 8.25
C CYS A 176 -0.61 -17.60 7.18
N GLU A 177 -1.10 -18.84 7.25
CA GLU A 177 -2.03 -19.39 6.27
C GLU A 177 -3.37 -18.64 6.38
N ALA A 178 -3.83 -18.12 5.23
CA ALA A 178 -5.10 -17.46 5.12
C ALA A 178 -6.24 -18.40 5.57
N SER A 179 -6.97 -17.98 6.58
CA SER A 179 -8.12 -18.68 7.15
C SER A 179 -9.33 -17.76 7.04
N LEU A 180 -10.00 -17.81 5.89
CA LEU A 180 -11.26 -17.10 5.69
C LEU A 180 -12.37 -17.83 6.43
N THR A 181 -13.10 -17.12 7.29
CA THR A 181 -14.14 -17.68 8.16
C THR A 181 -15.56 -17.31 7.74
N ASP A 182 -15.75 -16.26 6.94
CA ASP A 182 -17.03 -15.95 6.28
C ASP A 182 -16.88 -15.11 4.98
N GLY A 183 -17.99 -14.94 4.26
CA GLY A 183 -18.08 -14.14 3.04
C GLY A 183 -17.88 -14.88 1.72
N SER A 184 -18.36 -14.26 0.65
CA SER A 184 -18.05 -14.65 -0.74
C SER A 184 -17.09 -13.64 -1.33
N TRP A 185 -16.12 -14.11 -2.12
CA TRP A 185 -15.27 -13.23 -2.93
C TRP A 185 -16.15 -12.32 -3.81
N ASN A 186 -16.01 -11.02 -3.60
CA ASN A 186 -16.81 -9.96 -4.20
C ASN A 186 -15.90 -8.83 -4.70
N PRO A 187 -15.14 -9.07 -5.78
CA PRO A 187 -14.29 -8.06 -6.43
C PRO A 187 -15.15 -7.02 -7.18
N PRO A 188 -14.57 -5.89 -7.64
CA PRO A 188 -15.33 -4.79 -8.25
C PRO A 188 -16.04 -5.16 -9.56
N ASP A 189 -15.63 -6.23 -10.25
CA ASP A 189 -16.30 -6.77 -11.44
C ASP A 189 -17.54 -7.63 -11.10
N VAL A 190 -17.68 -8.05 -9.83
CA VAL A 190 -18.88 -8.71 -9.32
C VAL A 190 -19.86 -7.67 -8.75
N ALA A 191 -19.39 -6.82 -7.85
CA ALA A 191 -20.18 -5.72 -7.31
C ALA A 191 -19.30 -4.60 -6.72
N ASP A 192 -19.76 -3.36 -6.89
CA ASP A 192 -19.20 -2.18 -6.21
C ASP A 192 -19.77 -2.09 -4.79
N ASN A 193 -18.89 -2.14 -3.79
CA ASN A 193 -19.28 -2.01 -2.38
C ASN A 193 -19.48 -0.54 -1.94
N GLY A 194 -19.26 0.44 -2.83
CA GLY A 194 -19.49 1.87 -2.61
C GLY A 194 -18.56 2.54 -1.61
N THR A 195 -17.57 1.82 -1.07
CA THR A 195 -16.69 2.32 0.00
C THR A 195 -15.44 2.96 -0.58
N ASN A 196 -15.08 4.14 -0.08
CA ASN A 196 -13.92 4.91 -0.54
C ASN A 196 -12.62 4.10 -0.35
N GLY A 197 -11.79 4.07 -1.39
CA GLY A 197 -10.50 3.38 -1.41
C GLY A 197 -10.55 1.84 -1.47
N GLN A 198 -11.71 1.20 -1.32
CA GLN A 198 -11.80 -0.27 -1.31
C GLN A 198 -11.88 -0.89 -2.72
N GLN A 199 -11.65 -2.20 -2.81
CA GLN A 199 -11.76 -2.96 -4.06
C GLN A 199 -10.85 -2.42 -5.19
N GLY A 200 -9.70 -1.85 -4.85
CA GLY A 200 -8.78 -1.24 -5.80
C GLY A 200 -9.19 0.16 -6.30
N ARG A 201 -10.30 0.74 -5.83
CA ARG A 201 -10.57 2.16 -6.10
C ARG A 201 -9.53 3.02 -5.39
N LEU A 202 -9.10 4.09 -6.04
CA LEU A 202 -8.27 5.08 -5.38
C LEU A 202 -9.04 5.77 -4.25
N PHE A 203 -8.34 6.14 -3.19
CA PHE A 203 -8.90 6.82 -2.04
C PHE A 203 -9.08 8.30 -2.39
N GLU A 204 -10.33 8.76 -2.41
CA GLU A 204 -10.65 10.16 -2.66
C GLU A 204 -10.44 10.98 -1.38
N HIS A 205 -9.59 12.01 -1.46
CA HIS A 205 -9.31 12.97 -0.40
C HIS A 205 -9.35 14.38 -0.98
N GLU A 206 -10.13 15.27 -0.34
CA GLU A 206 -10.34 16.66 -0.81
C GLU A 206 -10.83 16.77 -2.27
N GLY A 207 -11.60 15.78 -2.73
CA GLY A 207 -12.12 15.72 -4.10
C GLY A 207 -11.08 15.27 -5.15
N LEU A 208 -9.88 14.87 -4.72
CA LEU A 208 -8.83 14.31 -5.56
C LEU A 208 -8.66 12.82 -5.26
N ARG A 209 -8.50 11.99 -6.29
CA ARG A 209 -8.24 10.54 -6.16
C ARG A 209 -6.77 10.20 -6.20
N TYR A 210 -6.00 11.07 -6.83
CA TYR A 210 -4.56 11.04 -6.88
C TYR A 210 -4.08 12.49 -6.98
N PHE A 211 -2.83 12.71 -6.62
CA PHE A 211 -2.17 14.01 -6.70
C PHE A 211 -1.20 14.00 -7.88
N GLU A 212 -1.18 15.10 -8.64
CA GLU A 212 -0.25 15.31 -9.76
C GLU A 212 0.79 16.36 -9.34
N LEU A 213 2.06 16.07 -9.55
CA LEU A 213 3.18 16.96 -9.23
C LEU A 213 4.24 16.86 -10.33
N ASP A 214 4.77 17.98 -10.78
CA ASP A 214 6.06 17.98 -11.49
C ASP A 214 7.19 18.20 -10.50
N THR A 215 8.27 17.43 -10.56
CA THR A 215 9.39 17.50 -9.60
C THR A 215 10.11 18.86 -9.58
N GLY A 216 9.89 19.72 -10.57
CA GLY A 216 10.34 21.12 -10.57
C GLY A 216 9.46 22.08 -9.74
N SER A 217 8.33 21.61 -9.24
CA SER A 217 7.34 22.40 -8.48
C SER A 217 7.52 22.27 -6.97
N ASP A 218 6.76 23.06 -6.19
CA ASP A 218 6.73 22.95 -4.73
C ASP A 218 6.11 21.60 -4.31
N PRO A 219 6.82 20.73 -3.58
CA PRO A 219 6.30 19.44 -3.13
C PRO A 219 5.34 19.54 -1.94
N GLN A 220 5.27 20.67 -1.25
CA GLN A 220 4.50 20.82 -0.02
C GLN A 220 3.01 20.44 -0.16
N PRO A 221 2.29 20.84 -1.24
CA PRO A 221 0.91 20.44 -1.44
C PRO A 221 0.70 18.92 -1.56
N LEU A 222 1.64 18.20 -2.16
CA LEU A 222 1.59 16.73 -2.24
C LEU A 222 1.73 16.13 -0.83
N ALA A 223 2.69 16.62 -0.04
CA ALA A 223 2.90 16.14 1.33
C ALA A 223 1.65 16.34 2.20
N GLU A 224 1.01 17.52 2.11
CA GLU A 224 -0.23 17.83 2.84
C GLU A 224 -1.40 16.95 2.42
N TRP A 225 -1.64 16.84 1.11
CA TRP A 225 -2.73 16.00 0.58
C TRP A 225 -2.54 14.53 0.97
N PHE A 226 -1.32 14.02 0.79
CA PHE A 226 -1.06 12.61 1.05
C PHE A 226 -1.16 12.27 2.53
N GLN A 227 -0.67 13.15 3.42
CA GLN A 227 -0.84 12.96 4.86
C GLN A 227 -2.33 12.78 5.21
N GLY A 228 -3.21 13.59 4.64
CA GLY A 228 -4.65 13.46 4.83
C GLY A 228 -5.24 12.19 4.19
N ALA A 229 -4.84 11.87 2.96
CA ALA A 229 -5.26 10.67 2.25
C ALA A 229 -4.85 9.39 2.98
N LEU A 230 -3.59 9.28 3.42
CA LEU A 230 -3.06 8.13 4.15
C LEU A 230 -3.71 7.99 5.53
N THR A 231 -3.90 9.10 6.26
CA THR A 231 -4.64 9.09 7.54
C THR A 231 -6.03 8.51 7.34
N GLY A 232 -6.74 8.96 6.30
CA GLY A 232 -8.06 8.44 5.95
C GLY A 232 -8.00 6.98 5.47
N ALA A 233 -6.98 6.59 4.71
CA ALA A 233 -6.84 5.23 4.20
C ALA A 233 -6.60 4.22 5.32
N ILE A 234 -5.71 4.51 6.28
CA ILE A 234 -5.40 3.65 7.43
C ILE A 234 -6.55 3.60 8.44
N ASP A 235 -7.40 4.63 8.50
CA ASP A 235 -8.50 4.69 9.47
C ASP A 235 -9.35 3.40 9.45
N GLY A 236 -9.25 2.63 10.53
CA GLY A 236 -9.98 1.38 10.75
C GLY A 236 -11.48 1.57 10.98
N SER A 237 -12.00 2.79 10.81
CA SER A 237 -13.43 3.06 10.76
C SER A 237 -14.12 2.43 9.54
N ALA A 238 -13.36 2.00 8.53
CA ALA A 238 -13.90 1.22 7.44
C ALA A 238 -14.51 -0.08 8.00
N PRO A 239 -15.82 -0.32 7.81
CA PRO A 239 -16.33 -1.68 8.02
C PRO A 239 -15.48 -2.62 7.13
N HIS A 240 -15.21 -3.84 7.59
CA HIS A 240 -14.45 -4.88 6.86
C HIS A 240 -12.91 -4.95 7.07
N SER A 241 -12.35 -4.35 8.12
CA SER A 241 -10.89 -4.30 8.40
C SER A 241 -10.23 -5.59 8.94
N ASN A 242 -10.73 -6.79 8.62
CA ASN A 242 -10.06 -8.05 9.02
C ASN A 242 -9.83 -9.02 7.85
N THR A 243 -10.00 -8.54 6.61
CA THR A 243 -9.83 -9.31 5.36
C THR A 243 -8.87 -8.57 4.44
N GLU A 244 -7.61 -8.48 4.86
CA GLU A 244 -6.53 -7.78 4.17
C GLU A 244 -6.11 -8.57 2.94
N THR A 245 -6.51 -8.10 1.77
CA THR A 245 -6.20 -8.67 0.47
C THR A 245 -5.22 -7.74 -0.25
N VAL A 246 -4.03 -7.54 0.32
CA VAL A 246 -2.98 -6.61 -0.16
C VAL A 246 -2.68 -6.83 -1.64
N VAL A 247 -2.55 -8.08 -2.08
CA VAL A 247 -2.27 -8.42 -3.48
C VAL A 247 -3.43 -8.03 -4.39
N ALA A 248 -4.68 -8.30 -3.99
CA ALA A 248 -5.84 -7.84 -4.74
C ALA A 248 -5.95 -6.30 -4.74
N GLY A 249 -5.67 -5.65 -3.60
CA GLY A 249 -5.60 -4.19 -3.49
C GLY A 249 -4.53 -3.56 -4.37
N ALA A 250 -3.45 -4.28 -4.65
CA ALA A 250 -2.39 -3.86 -5.58
C ALA A 250 -2.77 -4.07 -7.05
N ALA A 251 -3.53 -5.12 -7.37
CA ALA A 251 -3.89 -5.43 -8.76
C ALA A 251 -5.13 -4.67 -9.25
N TYR A 252 -6.21 -4.66 -8.46
CA TYR A 252 -7.49 -4.11 -8.91
C TYR A 252 -7.56 -2.61 -9.21
N PRO A 253 -6.63 -1.74 -8.77
CA PRO A 253 -6.56 -0.37 -9.28
C PRO A 253 -6.46 -0.26 -10.79
N PHE A 254 -5.93 -1.30 -11.44
CA PHE A 254 -5.72 -1.34 -12.88
C PHE A 254 -6.75 -2.22 -13.62
N HIS A 255 -7.61 -2.90 -12.88
CA HIS A 255 -8.64 -3.75 -13.48
C HIS A 255 -9.69 -2.90 -14.23
N PRO A 256 -10.20 -3.34 -15.40
CA PRO A 256 -11.20 -2.58 -16.18
C PRO A 256 -12.45 -2.16 -15.41
N ALA A 257 -12.84 -2.92 -14.39
CA ALA A 257 -13.97 -2.57 -13.50
C ALA A 257 -13.77 -1.23 -12.76
N ASN A 258 -12.53 -0.84 -12.49
CA ASN A 258 -12.19 0.42 -11.83
C ASN A 258 -11.75 1.52 -12.80
N ALA A 259 -11.68 1.26 -14.13
CA ALA A 259 -11.16 2.22 -15.10
C ALA A 259 -11.88 3.58 -15.06
N GLY A 260 -13.20 3.59 -14.85
CA GLY A 260 -13.96 4.83 -14.72
C GLY A 260 -13.73 5.59 -13.41
N TYR A 261 -13.43 4.87 -12.32
CA TYR A 261 -13.17 5.48 -11.02
C TYR A 261 -11.72 5.98 -10.93
N ASN A 262 -10.77 5.21 -11.43
CA ASN A 262 -9.34 5.55 -11.38
C ASN A 262 -8.86 6.30 -12.63
N ALA A 263 -9.78 6.84 -13.43
CA ALA A 263 -9.47 7.53 -14.67
C ALA A 263 -8.44 8.64 -14.46
N GLY A 264 -7.43 8.70 -15.34
CA GLY A 264 -6.35 9.69 -15.31
C GLY A 264 -5.12 9.30 -14.49
N PHE A 265 -5.24 8.33 -13.58
CA PHE A 265 -4.11 7.95 -12.72
C PHE A 265 -2.99 7.23 -13.47
N MET A 266 -3.30 6.14 -14.19
CA MET A 266 -2.28 5.28 -14.81
C MET A 266 -1.89 5.79 -16.19
N ARG A 267 -0.58 6.00 -16.41
CA ARG A 267 -0.02 6.35 -17.73
C ARG A 267 0.68 5.14 -18.34
N GLU A 268 0.56 4.98 -19.65
CA GLU A 268 1.12 3.82 -20.37
C GLU A 268 2.66 3.85 -20.36
N GLN A 269 3.27 5.03 -20.52
CA GLN A 269 4.73 5.21 -20.63
C GLN A 269 5.34 5.85 -19.39
N ALA A 270 4.95 5.33 -18.22
CA ALA A 270 5.49 5.74 -16.93
C ALA A 270 6.04 4.52 -16.19
N VAL A 271 7.00 4.73 -15.31
CA VAL A 271 7.35 3.73 -14.29
C VAL A 271 6.19 3.64 -13.29
N LEU A 272 5.80 2.44 -12.87
CA LEU A 272 4.84 2.21 -11.79
C LEU A 272 5.57 1.71 -10.55
N VAL A 273 5.48 2.47 -9.47
CA VAL A 273 5.89 2.02 -8.14
C VAL A 273 4.66 1.51 -7.39
N LEU A 274 4.67 0.21 -7.08
CA LEU A 274 3.67 -0.42 -6.22
C LEU A 274 4.21 -0.46 -4.80
N PHE A 275 3.79 0.49 -3.96
CA PHE A 275 4.21 0.56 -2.56
C PHE A 275 3.19 -0.17 -1.67
N LEU A 276 3.59 -1.32 -1.11
CA LEU A 276 2.75 -2.14 -0.25
C LEU A 276 3.02 -1.80 1.22
N LEU A 277 1.99 -1.37 1.93
CA LEU A 277 2.08 -1.03 3.36
C LEU A 277 1.15 -1.96 4.14
N SER A 278 1.71 -2.96 4.83
CA SER A 278 0.89 -3.95 5.56
C SER A 278 1.62 -4.63 6.70
N ASP A 279 0.90 -4.88 7.78
CA ASP A 279 1.35 -5.71 8.90
C ASP A 279 0.72 -7.11 8.91
N SER A 280 -0.10 -7.42 7.91
CA SER A 280 -0.95 -8.61 7.85
C SER A 280 -0.61 -9.52 6.67
N PRO A 281 -0.89 -10.82 6.77
CA PRO A 281 -0.80 -11.73 5.64
C PRO A 281 -1.87 -11.45 4.59
N ASP A 282 -1.56 -11.71 3.32
CA ASP A 282 -2.55 -11.59 2.25
C ASP A 282 -3.64 -12.68 2.35
N LEU A 283 -4.90 -12.24 2.35
CA LEU A 283 -6.10 -13.06 2.44
C LEU A 283 -6.86 -13.18 1.12
N SER A 284 -6.22 -12.88 -0.01
CA SER A 284 -6.85 -13.08 -1.32
C SER A 284 -7.19 -14.58 -1.50
N PRO A 285 -8.29 -14.96 -2.18
CA PRO A 285 -8.75 -16.35 -2.20
C PRO A 285 -7.72 -17.29 -2.79
N PRO A 286 -7.35 -18.40 -2.12
CA PRO A 286 -6.31 -19.32 -2.60
C PRO A 286 -6.69 -20.04 -3.91
N ALA A 287 -7.98 -20.05 -4.27
CA ALA A 287 -8.47 -20.60 -5.53
C ALA A 287 -8.13 -19.72 -6.75
N ILE A 288 -7.83 -18.43 -6.53
CA ILE A 288 -7.35 -17.54 -7.58
C ILE A 288 -5.82 -17.64 -7.57
N PRO A 289 -5.15 -17.96 -8.68
CA PRO A 289 -3.70 -17.93 -8.77
C PRO A 289 -3.12 -16.53 -8.50
N THR A 290 -1.93 -16.45 -7.93
CA THR A 290 -1.21 -15.15 -7.80
C THR A 290 -0.85 -14.55 -9.16
N THR A 291 -0.61 -15.40 -10.16
CA THR A 291 -0.31 -14.97 -11.54
C THR A 291 -1.43 -14.13 -12.16
N ASP A 292 -2.69 -14.41 -11.84
CA ASP A 292 -3.82 -13.62 -12.36
C ASP A 292 -3.76 -12.17 -11.87
N PHE A 293 -3.25 -11.93 -10.65
CA PHE A 293 -3.05 -10.57 -10.12
C PHE A 293 -1.84 -9.88 -10.76
N VAL A 294 -0.77 -10.62 -10.99
CA VAL A 294 0.41 -10.11 -11.71
C VAL A 294 0.03 -9.70 -13.13
N GLU A 295 -0.76 -10.52 -13.83
CA GLU A 295 -1.25 -10.24 -15.19
C GLU A 295 -2.07 -8.96 -15.26
N ILE A 296 -2.94 -8.68 -14.28
CA ILE A 296 -3.71 -7.41 -14.23
C ILE A 296 -2.78 -6.19 -14.22
N VAL A 297 -1.72 -6.21 -13.40
CA VAL A 297 -0.76 -5.09 -13.33
C VAL A 297 0.09 -5.03 -14.60
N SER A 298 0.54 -6.18 -15.09
CA SER A 298 1.39 -6.30 -16.29
C SER A 298 0.67 -5.79 -17.55
N ASP A 299 -0.62 -6.11 -17.70
CA ASP A 299 -1.47 -5.61 -18.79
C ASP A 299 -1.56 -4.08 -18.79
N ALA A 300 -1.66 -3.47 -17.60
CA ALA A 300 -1.71 -2.01 -17.44
C ALA A 300 -0.40 -1.31 -17.83
N LYS A 301 0.72 -2.05 -17.83
CA LYS A 301 2.03 -1.60 -18.30
C LYS A 301 2.47 -2.27 -19.58
N SER A 302 1.57 -2.85 -20.36
CA SER A 302 1.89 -3.58 -21.59
C SER A 302 2.72 -2.79 -22.62
N ALA A 303 2.67 -1.45 -22.62
CA ALA A 303 3.48 -0.59 -23.47
C ALA A 303 4.99 -0.69 -23.18
N CYS A 304 5.35 -0.95 -21.92
CA CYS A 304 6.74 -1.08 -21.48
C CYS A 304 7.00 -2.33 -20.63
N GLY A 305 6.05 -3.27 -20.56
CA GLY A 305 6.20 -4.55 -19.88
C GLY A 305 6.50 -4.49 -18.38
N ASP A 306 6.76 -5.66 -17.81
CA ASP A 306 6.90 -5.84 -16.36
C ASP A 306 8.12 -5.13 -15.77
N PHE A 307 9.08 -4.71 -16.60
CA PHE A 307 10.26 -3.95 -16.15
C PHE A 307 9.91 -2.53 -15.69
N CYS A 308 8.73 -2.03 -16.06
CA CYS A 308 8.20 -0.76 -15.56
C CYS A 308 7.54 -0.87 -14.20
N VAL A 309 7.38 -2.08 -13.65
CA VAL A 309 6.69 -2.30 -12.39
C VAL A 309 7.72 -2.52 -11.29
N ILE A 310 7.69 -1.66 -10.28
CA ILE A 310 8.60 -1.70 -9.14
C ILE A 310 7.79 -2.04 -7.90
N PRO A 311 7.69 -3.32 -7.53
CA PRO A 311 7.09 -3.73 -6.27
C PRO A 311 8.05 -3.41 -5.11
N THR A 312 7.57 -2.63 -4.15
CA THR A 312 8.31 -2.29 -2.94
C THR A 312 7.36 -2.08 -1.76
N GLY A 313 7.86 -1.78 -0.57
CA GLY A 313 6.96 -1.49 0.55
C GLY A 313 7.56 -1.46 1.95
N ALA A 314 6.67 -1.32 2.91
CA ALA A 314 6.93 -1.56 4.33
C ALA A 314 5.98 -2.65 4.80
N ILE A 315 6.53 -3.84 5.00
CA ILE A 315 5.76 -5.07 5.25
C ILE A 315 6.25 -5.69 6.56
N ALA A 316 5.35 -6.14 7.42
CA ALA A 316 5.76 -6.90 8.60
C ALA A 316 6.33 -8.26 8.18
N GLY A 317 7.64 -8.43 8.38
CA GLY A 317 8.38 -9.57 7.85
C GLY A 317 8.04 -10.93 8.50
N ALA A 318 7.37 -10.96 9.65
CA ALA A 318 7.12 -12.21 10.39
C ALA A 318 6.41 -13.30 9.56
N CYS A 319 5.54 -12.90 8.62
CA CYS A 319 4.83 -13.82 7.73
C CYS A 319 5.59 -14.18 6.45
N TYR A 320 6.59 -13.39 6.04
CA TYR A 320 7.22 -13.54 4.72
C TYR A 320 8.70 -13.91 4.81
N ASP A 321 9.35 -13.65 5.94
CA ASP A 321 10.78 -13.91 6.15
C ASP A 321 11.07 -15.37 6.58
N GLN A 322 10.03 -16.15 6.92
CA GLN A 322 10.21 -17.54 7.36
C GLN A 322 9.89 -18.51 6.21
N ALA A 323 10.91 -19.23 5.75
CA ALA A 323 10.77 -20.24 4.69
C ALA A 323 9.79 -21.39 4.99
N ALA A 324 9.37 -21.54 6.25
CA ALA A 324 8.37 -22.53 6.66
C ALA A 324 6.92 -22.04 6.49
N ASN A 325 6.73 -20.76 6.17
CA ASN A 325 5.40 -20.18 6.00
C ASN A 325 4.80 -20.63 4.67
N THR A 326 3.50 -20.91 4.69
CA THR A 326 2.78 -21.45 3.53
C THR A 326 2.08 -20.35 2.74
N ASN A 327 1.84 -19.19 3.35
CA ASN A 327 1.35 -18.02 2.65
C ASN A 327 2.51 -17.22 2.05
N THR A 328 2.92 -17.61 0.85
CA THR A 328 3.98 -16.93 0.07
C THR A 328 3.40 -15.88 -0.88
N ARG A 329 2.09 -15.62 -0.83
CA ARG A 329 1.37 -14.95 -1.91
C ARG A 329 1.87 -13.55 -2.21
N LEU A 330 2.15 -12.76 -1.17
CA LEU A 330 2.71 -11.41 -1.33
C LEU A 330 4.09 -11.47 -2.00
N THR A 331 4.96 -12.36 -1.51
CA THR A 331 6.30 -12.58 -2.07
C THR A 331 6.24 -13.08 -3.51
N ASP A 332 5.34 -14.00 -3.82
CA ASP A 332 5.12 -14.51 -5.18
C ASP A 332 4.60 -13.42 -6.12
N PHE A 333 3.72 -12.54 -5.62
CA PHE A 333 3.22 -11.40 -6.39
C PHE A 333 4.35 -10.40 -6.68
N MET A 334 5.13 -10.02 -5.66
CA MET A 334 6.26 -9.11 -5.84
C MET A 334 7.34 -9.69 -6.76
N ASN A 335 7.60 -10.99 -6.71
CA ASN A 335 8.53 -11.67 -7.61
C ASN A 335 7.94 -11.97 -9.01
N GLY A 336 6.66 -11.66 -9.22
CA GLY A 336 5.98 -11.87 -10.48
C GLY A 336 6.41 -10.88 -11.58
N PHE A 337 7.04 -9.77 -11.19
CA PHE A 337 7.50 -8.71 -12.08
C PHE A 337 8.99 -8.88 -12.45
N ALA A 338 9.43 -8.19 -13.50
CA ALA A 338 10.83 -8.24 -13.91
C ALA A 338 11.76 -7.54 -12.89
N ALA A 339 13.07 -7.75 -13.03
CA ALA A 339 14.09 -7.18 -12.14
C ALA A 339 14.00 -5.64 -12.03
N PRO A 340 14.38 -5.04 -10.89
CA PRO A 340 15.14 -5.63 -9.78
C PRO A 340 14.31 -6.47 -8.81
N PRO A 341 14.96 -7.28 -7.96
CA PRO A 341 14.26 -7.99 -6.90
C PRO A 341 13.48 -7.00 -6.03
N PRO A 342 12.31 -7.40 -5.53
CA PRO A 342 11.53 -6.55 -4.64
C PRO A 342 12.36 -6.16 -3.41
N SER A 343 12.27 -4.89 -3.02
CA SER A 343 12.82 -4.38 -1.76
C SER A 343 11.67 -4.06 -0.82
N TRP A 344 11.84 -4.34 0.47
CA TRP A 344 10.93 -3.80 1.48
C TRP A 344 11.67 -3.60 2.79
N THR A 345 11.15 -2.68 3.61
CA THR A 345 11.58 -2.54 5.01
C THR A 345 10.62 -3.32 5.91
N ASN A 346 11.14 -3.75 7.05
CA ASN A 346 10.35 -4.42 8.05
C ASN A 346 9.50 -3.39 8.81
N LEU A 347 8.19 -3.50 8.69
CA LEU A 347 7.26 -2.70 9.48
C LEU A 347 7.25 -3.23 10.92
N GLN A 348 7.72 -2.42 11.88
CA GLN A 348 7.70 -2.80 13.30
C GLN A 348 6.99 -1.74 14.14
N SER A 349 6.34 -2.22 15.20
CA SER A 349 5.60 -1.37 16.13
C SER A 349 6.50 -0.33 16.77
N GLY A 350 6.08 0.94 16.74
CA GLY A 350 6.82 2.06 17.33
C GLY A 350 8.08 2.49 16.58
N MET A 351 8.36 1.92 15.40
CA MET A 351 9.45 2.39 14.54
C MET A 351 8.92 3.24 13.40
N VAL A 352 9.68 4.28 13.04
CA VAL A 352 9.47 5.01 11.79
C VAL A 352 10.04 4.14 10.66
N PRO A 353 9.22 3.72 9.68
CA PRO A 353 9.73 2.98 8.54
C PRO A 353 10.81 3.78 7.81
N ASP A 354 11.89 3.12 7.44
CA ASP A 354 12.96 3.72 6.63
C ASP A 354 12.52 3.78 5.15
N PHE A 355 11.66 4.75 4.83
CA PHE A 355 11.23 4.98 3.46
C PHE A 355 12.34 5.56 2.60
N GLU A 356 13.26 6.33 3.20
CA GLU A 356 14.41 6.90 2.49
C GLU A 356 15.28 5.78 1.93
N GLY A 357 15.67 4.79 2.76
CA GLY A 357 16.48 3.66 2.30
C GLY A 357 15.75 2.74 1.33
N VAL A 358 14.48 2.40 1.57
CA VAL A 358 13.78 1.44 0.70
C VAL A 358 13.43 2.04 -0.64
N LEU A 359 12.90 3.25 -0.63
CA LEU A 359 12.30 3.87 -1.80
C LEU A 359 13.26 4.84 -2.47
N GLY A 360 14.14 5.53 -1.75
CA GLY A 360 15.21 6.33 -2.35
C GLY A 360 16.18 5.45 -3.14
N ASP A 361 16.67 4.36 -2.55
CA ASP A 361 17.57 3.44 -3.26
C ASP A 361 16.85 2.74 -4.42
N ALA A 362 15.61 2.27 -4.21
CA ALA A 362 14.84 1.65 -5.28
C ALA A 362 14.51 2.64 -6.41
N LEU A 363 14.05 3.85 -6.09
CA LEU A 363 13.78 4.88 -7.10
C LEU A 363 15.07 5.24 -7.84
N ALA A 364 16.16 5.56 -7.14
CA ALA A 364 17.40 5.99 -7.77
C ALA A 364 17.98 4.92 -8.71
N ASP A 365 18.08 3.68 -8.23
CA ASP A 365 18.64 2.57 -9.03
C ASP A 365 17.71 2.22 -10.20
N VAL A 366 16.40 2.10 -9.93
CA VAL A 366 15.46 1.64 -10.95
C VAL A 366 15.14 2.73 -11.96
N ILE A 367 14.91 3.97 -11.56
CA ILE A 367 14.66 5.07 -12.50
C ILE A 367 15.90 5.30 -13.34
N GLY A 368 17.08 5.29 -12.74
CA GLY A 368 18.33 5.36 -13.49
C GLY A 368 18.42 4.28 -14.59
N SER A 369 18.18 3.01 -14.25
CA SER A 369 18.29 1.92 -15.22
C SER A 369 17.12 1.83 -16.20
N THR A 370 15.90 2.07 -15.72
CA THR A 370 14.64 1.75 -16.40
C THR A 370 14.18 2.92 -17.26
N CYS A 371 14.40 4.15 -16.81
CA CYS A 371 14.09 5.32 -17.63
C CYS A 371 14.88 5.30 -18.93
N MET A 372 16.14 4.87 -18.91
CA MET A 372 16.94 4.71 -20.13
C MET A 372 16.38 3.66 -21.11
N MET A 373 15.49 2.78 -20.67
CA MET A 373 14.90 1.71 -21.49
C MET A 373 13.50 2.05 -22.01
N ILE A 374 12.85 3.09 -21.47
CA ILE A 374 11.47 3.45 -21.82
C ILE A 374 11.51 4.59 -22.85
N PRO A 375 10.96 4.37 -24.05
CA PRO A 375 10.88 5.44 -25.05
C PRO A 375 9.98 6.57 -24.54
N PRO A 376 10.24 7.84 -24.95
CA PRO A 376 9.39 8.97 -24.62
C PRO A 376 7.99 8.84 -25.26
N GLU A 377 7.00 9.49 -24.66
CA GLU A 377 5.67 9.64 -25.27
C GLU A 377 5.79 10.39 -26.60
N GLY A 378 5.32 9.76 -27.69
CA GLY A 378 5.44 10.26 -29.07
C GLY A 378 4.38 11.27 -29.50
#